data_AF-A0A9D4Q2F1-F1
#
_entry.id   AF-A0A9D4Q2F1-F1
#
_cell.length_a   1.000
_cell.length_b   1.000
_cell.length_c   1.000
_cell.angle_alpha   90.00
_cell.angle_beta   90.00
_cell.angle_gamma   90.00
#
_symmetry.space_group_name_H-M   'P 1'
#
loop_
_entity.id
_entity.type
_entity.pdbx_description
1 polymer ?
#
loop_
_entity_poly.entity_id
_entity_poly.type
_entity_poly.pdbx_seq_one_letter_code
_entity_poly.pdbx_strand_id
1 'polypeptide(L)'
;MKRTGWSRILDSTTEWLWQLTLQQLRACLPKKTPVARTIVHTVGNVQISDKVSKVLSQVPKFTVQPKKSALDQLAMVKKFGSYAPDTETDRCVSEGVDVLERTAAPVDTFDLNGTVTYLRNNSLFLVPAD
;
A
#
# COMPACT_ATOMS: atom_id res chain seq x y z
N MET A 1 19.39 10.45 -24.58
CA MET A 1 18.86 11.76 -24.16
C MET A 1 19.80 12.37 -23.12
N LYS A 2 20.44 13.50 -23.42
CA LYS A 2 21.30 14.22 -22.46
C LYS A 2 20.39 14.99 -21.49
N ARG A 3 20.39 14.67 -20.20
CA ARG A 3 19.70 15.46 -19.17
C ARG A 3 20.33 16.86 -19.16
N THR A 4 19.52 17.89 -19.38
CA THR A 4 19.99 19.29 -19.38
C THR A 4 20.46 19.67 -17.97
N GLY A 5 21.42 20.59 -17.86
CA GLY A 5 22.04 20.97 -16.57
C GLY A 5 21.03 21.41 -15.49
N TRP A 6 19.88 21.92 -15.92
CA TRP A 6 18.76 22.31 -15.06
C TRP A 6 18.12 21.14 -14.32
N SER A 7 17.99 19.97 -14.95
CA SER A 7 17.46 18.76 -14.30
C SER A 7 18.36 18.29 -13.17
N ARG A 8 19.68 18.42 -13.34
CA ARG A 8 20.67 18.00 -12.35
C ARG A 8 20.66 18.91 -11.12
N ILE A 9 20.45 20.21 -11.31
CA ILE A 9 20.35 21.20 -10.23
C ILE A 9 19.06 20.97 -9.45
N LEU A 10 17.93 20.79 -10.14
CA LEU A 10 16.66 20.44 -9.50
C LEU A 10 16.80 19.17 -8.66
N ASP A 11 17.27 18.06 -9.24
CA ASP A 11 17.47 16.79 -8.54
C ASP A 11 18.30 16.98 -7.26
N SER A 12 19.43 17.70 -7.34
CA SER A 12 20.28 17.98 -6.17
C SER A 12 19.63 18.88 -5.11
N THR A 13 18.78 19.81 -5.52
CA THR A 13 18.09 20.73 -4.60
C THR A 13 16.97 20.00 -3.87
N THR A 14 16.20 19.16 -4.58
CA THR A 14 15.20 18.29 -3.96
C THR A 14 15.82 17.29 -2.99
N GLU A 15 16.93 16.65 -3.35
CA GLU A 15 17.61 15.73 -2.44
C GLU A 15 18.10 16.45 -1.18
N TRP A 16 18.67 17.63 -1.32
CA TRP A 16 19.11 18.44 -0.18
C TRP A 16 17.94 18.84 0.74
N LEU A 17 16.83 19.31 0.16
CA LEU A 17 15.61 19.63 0.92
C LEU A 17 15.02 18.39 1.60
N TRP A 18 15.07 17.24 0.93
CA TRP A 18 14.61 15.97 1.47
C TRP A 18 15.44 15.52 2.67
N GLN A 19 16.77 15.62 2.60
CA GLN A 19 17.66 15.29 3.72
C GLN A 19 17.41 16.20 4.94
N LEU A 20 17.19 17.50 4.72
CA LEU A 20 16.92 18.46 5.80
C LEU A 20 15.57 18.17 6.49
N THR A 21 14.53 17.91 5.70
CA THR A 21 13.19 17.61 6.22
C THR A 21 13.10 16.21 6.83
N LEU A 22 13.84 15.23 6.31
CA LEU A 22 13.90 13.87 6.86
C LEU A 22 14.36 13.84 8.31
N GLN A 23 15.33 14.66 8.70
CA GLN A 23 15.79 14.70 10.08
C GLN A 23 14.71 15.21 11.03
N GLN A 24 13.96 16.23 10.61
CA GLN A 24 12.84 16.77 11.38
C GLN A 24 11.69 15.76 11.47
N LEU A 25 11.36 15.11 10.35
CA LEU A 25 10.33 14.07 10.30
C LEU A 25 10.71 12.84 11.14
N ARG A 26 11.99 12.46 11.17
CA ARG A 26 12.49 11.37 12.02
C ARG A 26 12.37 11.70 13.51
N ALA A 27 12.51 12.95 13.91
CA ALA A 27 12.28 13.38 15.29
C ALA A 27 10.79 13.31 15.68
N CYS A 28 9.88 13.43 14.71
CA CYS A 28 8.44 13.26 14.89
C CYS A 28 8.00 11.79 14.87
N LEU A 29 8.87 10.84 14.48
CA LEU A 29 8.54 9.42 14.55
C LEU A 29 8.52 9.00 16.03
N PRO A 30 7.48 8.28 16.47
CA PRO A 30 7.44 7.74 17.82
C PRO A 30 8.67 6.86 18.04
N LYS A 31 9.38 7.07 19.15
CA LYS A 31 10.53 6.23 19.53
C LYS A 31 10.05 4.78 19.55
N LYS A 32 10.60 3.95 18.66
CA LYS A 32 10.35 2.50 18.67
C LYS A 32 10.77 1.98 20.04
N THR A 33 9.80 1.56 20.84
CA THR A 33 10.09 0.84 22.07
C THR A 33 10.77 -0.47 21.68
N PRO A 34 11.92 -0.81 22.28
CA PRO A 34 12.52 -2.11 22.04
C PRO A 34 11.52 -3.17 22.46
N VAL A 35 10.98 -3.90 21.49
CA VAL A 35 10.11 -5.05 21.75
C VAL A 35 10.92 -6.01 22.60
N ALA A 36 10.35 -6.47 23.71
CA ALA A 36 10.98 -7.48 24.56
C ALA A 36 11.48 -8.62 23.67
N ARG A 37 12.68 -9.17 23.95
CA ARG A 37 13.28 -10.28 23.19
C ARG A 37 12.34 -11.48 23.18
N THR A 38 11.41 -11.46 22.25
CA THR A 38 10.43 -12.50 22.04
C THR A 38 11.02 -13.39 20.95
N ILE A 39 10.85 -14.70 21.07
CA ILE A 39 11.38 -15.64 20.08
C ILE A 39 10.63 -15.38 18.77
N VAL A 40 11.30 -14.74 17.81
CA VAL A 40 10.74 -14.49 16.48
C VAL A 40 10.95 -15.75 15.67
N HIS A 41 9.85 -16.41 15.30
CA HIS A 41 9.88 -17.54 14.39
C HIS A 41 9.66 -17.06 12.96
N THR A 42 10.58 -17.40 12.06
CA THR A 42 10.35 -17.28 10.62
C THR A 42 9.22 -18.24 10.23
N VAL A 43 8.33 -17.84 9.32
CA VAL A 43 7.14 -18.61 8.89
C VAL A 43 7.48 -20.06 8.50
N GLY A 44 8.68 -20.34 7.98
CA GLY A 44 9.13 -21.69 7.64
C GLY A 44 9.38 -22.64 8.83
N ASN A 45 9.43 -22.13 10.06
CA ASN A 45 9.71 -22.93 11.27
C ASN A 45 8.44 -23.37 12.00
N VAL A 46 7.25 -22.99 11.53
CA VAL A 46 5.97 -23.31 12.17
C VAL A 46 5.01 -23.84 11.11
N GLN A 47 4.43 -25.01 11.36
CA GLN A 47 3.37 -25.55 10.53
C GLN A 47 2.10 -24.71 10.74
N ILE A 48 1.73 -23.93 9.73
CA ILE A 48 0.50 -23.13 9.70
C ILE A 48 -0.43 -23.70 8.65
N SER A 49 -1.75 -23.54 8.83
CA SER A 49 -2.72 -23.99 7.82
C SER A 49 -2.49 -23.33 6.46
N ASP A 50 -2.76 -24.05 5.37
CA ASP A 50 -2.61 -23.53 3.99
C ASP A 50 -3.40 -22.25 3.75
N LYS A 51 -4.57 -22.12 4.38
CA LYS A 51 -5.39 -20.90 4.33
C LYS A 51 -4.65 -19.69 4.90
N VAL A 52 -4.01 -19.86 6.06
CA VAL A 52 -3.22 -18.81 6.73
C VAL A 52 -1.92 -18.53 5.96
N SER A 53 -1.25 -19.58 5.48
CA SER A 53 -0.06 -19.46 4.63
C SER A 53 -0.34 -18.65 3.36
N LYS A 54 -1.46 -18.92 2.68
CA LYS A 54 -1.90 -18.17 1.50
C LYS A 54 -2.12 -16.69 1.81
N VAL A 55 -2.76 -16.36 2.94
CA VAL A 55 -2.96 -14.96 3.38
C VAL A 55 -1.63 -14.28 3.71
N LEU A 56 -0.72 -14.95 4.42
CA LEU A 56 0.58 -14.39 4.80
C LEU A 56 1.56 -14.27 3.62
N SER A 57 1.42 -15.10 2.59
CA SER A 57 2.22 -15.03 1.36
C SER A 57 1.90 -13.82 0.50
N GLN A 58 0.73 -13.21 0.72
CA GLN A 58 0.36 -11.99 0.04
C GLN A 58 0.99 -10.80 0.76
N VAL A 59 1.81 -10.04 0.02
CA VAL A 59 2.46 -8.83 0.52
C VAL A 59 1.39 -7.89 1.11
N PRO A 60 1.63 -7.18 2.23
CA PRO A 60 0.67 -6.27 2.87
C PRO A 60 0.09 -5.17 1.97
N LYS A 61 0.65 -4.97 0.76
CA LYS A 61 0.10 -4.07 -0.27
C LYS A 61 -1.07 -4.65 -1.07
N PHE A 62 -1.32 -5.96 -1.01
CA PHE A 62 -2.37 -6.65 -1.79
C PHE A 62 -3.41 -7.35 -0.93
N THR A 63 -3.24 -7.39 0.39
CA THR A 63 -4.11 -8.16 1.29
C THR A 63 -5.46 -7.50 1.55
N VAL A 64 -5.59 -6.19 1.32
CA VAL A 64 -6.86 -5.47 1.51
C VAL A 64 -7.01 -4.43 0.42
N GLN A 65 -7.76 -4.74 -0.64
CA GLN A 65 -8.28 -3.67 -1.47
C GLN A 65 -9.25 -2.84 -0.60
N PRO A 66 -9.08 -1.52 -0.50
CA PRO A 66 -10.00 -0.69 0.26
C PRO A 66 -11.40 -0.88 -0.31
N LYS A 67 -12.36 -1.24 0.55
CA LYS A 67 -13.78 -1.32 0.20
C LYS A 67 -14.22 0.10 -0.17
N LYS A 68 -14.27 0.39 -1.47
CA LYS A 68 -14.77 1.65 -2.00
C LYS A 68 -16.13 1.39 -2.61
N SER A 69 -17.10 2.25 -2.29
CA SER A 69 -18.41 2.19 -2.94
C SER A 69 -18.26 2.52 -4.43
N ALA A 70 -19.24 2.12 -5.24
CA ALA A 70 -19.28 2.51 -6.66
C ALA A 70 -19.20 4.04 -6.83
N LEU A 71 -19.83 4.80 -5.93
CA LEU A 71 -19.77 6.25 -5.91
C LEU A 71 -18.34 6.77 -5.64
N ASP A 72 -17.61 6.16 -4.71
CA ASP A 72 -16.23 6.54 -4.41
C ASP A 72 -15.28 6.23 -5.58
N GLN A 73 -15.55 5.13 -6.29
CA GLN A 73 -14.80 4.75 -7.49
C GLN A 73 -15.03 5.75 -8.62
N LEU A 74 -16.28 6.14 -8.88
CA LEU A 74 -16.62 7.18 -9.85
C LEU A 74 -16.03 8.54 -9.48
N ALA A 75 -16.08 8.91 -8.21
CA ALA A 75 -15.48 10.15 -7.72
C ALA A 75 -13.96 10.17 -7.96
N MET A 76 -13.28 9.03 -7.81
CA MET A 76 -11.86 8.91 -8.16
C MET A 76 -11.61 9.04 -9.65
N VAL A 77 -12.40 8.38 -10.51
CA VAL A 77 -12.26 8.50 -11.97
C VAL A 77 -12.39 9.97 -12.39
N LYS A 78 -13.41 10.67 -11.88
CA LYS A 78 -13.59 12.10 -12.13
C LYS A 78 -12.42 12.94 -11.63
N LYS A 79 -11.92 12.65 -10.42
CA LYS A 79 -10.75 13.32 -9.86
C LYS A 79 -9.49 13.09 -10.71
N PHE A 80 -9.26 11.88 -11.19
CA PHE A 80 -8.11 11.58 -12.03
C PHE A 80 -8.23 12.20 -13.41
N GLY A 81 -9.44 12.21 -13.99
CA GLY A 81 -9.73 12.91 -15.23
C GLY A 81 -9.41 14.40 -15.13
N SER A 82 -9.64 15.05 -13.97
CA SER A 82 -9.33 16.48 -13.78
C SER A 82 -7.83 16.83 -13.80
N TYR A 83 -6.93 15.84 -13.75
CA TYR A 83 -5.50 16.05 -13.94
C TYR A 83 -5.07 15.93 -15.40
N ALA A 84 -5.94 15.48 -16.30
CA ALA A 84 -5.69 15.43 -17.73
C ALA A 84 -5.85 16.83 -18.36
N PRO A 85 -5.24 17.08 -19.54
CA PRO A 85 -5.55 18.29 -20.32
C PRO A 85 -7.03 18.38 -20.65
N ASP A 86 -7.58 19.61 -20.72
CA ASP A 86 -9.02 19.85 -20.94
C ASP A 86 -9.59 19.13 -22.17
N THR A 87 -8.78 18.92 -23.21
CA THR A 87 -9.18 18.20 -24.44
C THR A 87 -9.35 16.69 -24.25
N GLU A 88 -8.76 16.12 -23.20
CA GLU A 88 -8.73 14.68 -22.93
C GLU A 88 -9.52 14.30 -21.67
N THR A 89 -9.96 15.27 -20.86
CA THR A 89 -10.69 15.04 -19.61
C THR A 89 -11.90 14.13 -19.80
N ASP A 90 -12.75 14.43 -20.78
CA ASP A 90 -13.97 13.66 -21.05
C ASP A 90 -13.66 12.22 -21.48
N ARG A 91 -12.60 12.05 -22.29
CA ARG A 91 -12.12 10.74 -22.71
C ARG A 91 -11.57 9.94 -21.54
N CYS A 92 -10.74 10.54 -20.68
CA CYS A 92 -10.20 9.89 -19.49
C CYS A 92 -11.31 9.46 -18.52
N VAL A 93 -12.34 10.28 -18.34
CA VAL A 93 -13.49 9.91 -17.51
C VAL A 93 -14.27 8.77 -18.15
N SER A 94 -14.55 8.83 -19.45
CA SER A 94 -15.27 7.77 -20.17
C SER A 94 -14.54 6.44 -20.11
N GLU A 95 -13.23 6.42 -20.41
CA GLU A 95 -12.41 5.20 -20.33
C GLU A 95 -12.34 4.66 -18.89
N GLY A 96 -12.27 5.55 -17.89
CA GLY A 96 -12.28 5.15 -16.48
C GLY A 96 -13.60 4.51 -16.05
N VAL A 97 -14.74 4.99 -16.56
CA VAL A 97 -16.06 4.39 -16.31
C VAL A 97 -16.17 3.03 -17.00
N ASP A 98 -15.74 2.91 -18.25
CA ASP A 98 -15.69 1.63 -18.99
C ASP A 98 -14.88 0.57 -18.23
N VAL A 99 -13.75 0.97 -17.64
CA VAL A 99 -12.92 0.06 -16.82
C VAL A 99 -13.67 -0.37 -15.56
N LEU A 100 -14.37 0.54 -14.87
CA LEU A 100 -15.14 0.19 -13.68
C LEU A 100 -16.29 -0.77 -14.01
N GLU A 101 -16.97 -0.60 -15.14
CA GLU A 101 -18.05 -1.49 -15.56
C GLU A 101 -17.55 -2.90 -15.90
N ARG A 102 -16.39 -2.99 -16.56
CA ARG A 102 -15.78 -4.27 -16.95
C ARG A 102 -15.08 -5.00 -15.79
N THR A 103 -14.67 -4.26 -14.76
CA THR A 103 -13.99 -4.85 -13.61
C THR A 103 -15.03 -5.42 -12.65
N ALA A 104 -15.23 -6.75 -12.70
CA ALA A 104 -16.05 -7.44 -11.71
C ALA A 104 -15.53 -7.14 -10.29
N ALA A 105 -16.46 -7.00 -9.33
CA ALA A 105 -16.09 -6.86 -7.93
C ALA A 105 -15.17 -8.04 -7.54
N PRO A 106 -14.04 -7.79 -6.86
CA PRO A 106 -13.13 -8.86 -6.46
C PRO A 106 -13.87 -9.87 -5.61
N VAL A 107 -13.81 -11.14 -6.00
CA VAL A 107 -14.45 -12.25 -5.29
C VAL A 107 -13.66 -12.61 -4.02
N ASP A 108 -12.35 -12.36 -4.03
CA ASP A 108 -11.45 -12.76 -2.95
C ASP A 108 -11.43 -11.72 -1.84
N THR A 109 -12.32 -11.93 -0.87
CA THR A 109 -12.18 -11.34 0.46
C THR A 109 -11.32 -12.25 1.32
N PHE A 110 -10.11 -11.81 1.66
CA PHE A 110 -9.26 -12.54 2.59
C PHE A 110 -9.80 -12.39 4.01
N ASP A 111 -10.04 -13.51 4.68
CA ASP A 111 -10.45 -13.54 6.08
C ASP A 111 -9.25 -13.26 6.99
N LEU A 112 -8.90 -11.97 7.09
CA LEU A 112 -7.84 -11.51 7.98
C LEU A 112 -8.20 -11.72 9.45
N ASN A 113 -9.48 -11.60 9.81
CA ASN A 113 -9.92 -11.79 11.19
C ASN A 113 -9.74 -13.24 11.64
N GLY A 114 -10.11 -14.21 10.79
CA GLY A 114 -9.86 -15.63 11.03
C GLY A 114 -8.37 -15.93 11.10
N THR A 115 -7.55 -15.29 10.25
CA THR A 115 -6.09 -15.44 10.26
C THR A 115 -5.47 -14.89 11.55
N VAL A 116 -5.85 -13.70 11.99
CA VAL A 116 -5.39 -13.09 13.26
C VAL A 116 -5.81 -13.93 14.46
N THR A 117 -7.04 -14.43 14.45
CA THR A 117 -7.56 -15.30 15.52
C THR A 117 -6.78 -16.62 15.57
N TYR A 118 -6.52 -17.23 14.42
CA TYR A 118 -5.71 -18.44 14.33
C TYR A 118 -4.29 -18.23 14.87
N LEU A 119 -3.62 -17.15 14.47
CA LEU A 119 -2.26 -16.84 14.95
C LEU A 119 -2.26 -16.64 16.47
N ARG A 120 -3.22 -15.88 17.00
CA ARG A 120 -3.37 -15.66 18.45
C ARG A 120 -3.59 -16.98 19.21
N ASN A 121 -4.44 -17.86 18.70
CA ASN A 121 -4.72 -19.16 19.33
C ASN A 121 -3.48 -20.09 19.33
N ASN A 122 -2.54 -19.89 18.41
CA ASN A 122 -1.28 -20.62 18.34
C ASN A 122 -0.10 -19.88 19.01
N SER A 123 -0.37 -18.83 19.80
CA SER A 123 0.65 -17.99 20.45
C SER A 123 1.62 -17.32 19.46
N LEU A 124 1.16 -17.04 18.23
CA LEU A 124 1.89 -16.35 17.19
C LEU A 124 1.39 -14.89 17.07
N PHE A 125 2.32 -13.96 16.89
CA PHE A 125 2.02 -12.54 16.72
C PHE A 125 2.61 -12.00 15.42
N LEU A 126 1.85 -11.15 14.73
CA LEU A 126 2.34 -10.44 13.55
C LEU A 126 3.20 -9.26 14.00
N VAL A 127 4.41 -9.18 13.45
CA VAL A 127 5.34 -8.07 13.68
C VAL A 127 5.48 -7.29 12.36
N PRO A 128 5.40 -5.96 12.38
CA PRO A 128 5.68 -5.16 11.19
C PRO A 128 7.11 -5.42 10.70
N ALA A 129 7.27 -5.66 9.40
CA ALA A 129 8.59 -5.68 8.78
C ALA A 129 9.12 -4.24 8.71
N ASP A 130 10.35 -4.04 9.19
CA ASP A 130 11.05 -2.74 9.18
C ASP A 130 11.31 -2.19 7.78
#